data_AF-A0A1F3VMC7-F1
#
_entry.id   AF-A0A1F3VMC7-F1
#
_cell.length_a   1.000
_cell.length_b   1.000
_cell.length_c   1.000
_cell.angle_alpha   90.00
_cell.angle_beta   90.00
_cell.angle_gamma   90.00
#
_symmetry.space_group_name_H-M   'P 1'
#
loop_
_entity.id
_entity.type
_entity.pdbx_description
1 polymer ?
#
loop_
_entity_poly.entity_id
_entity_poly.type
_entity_poly.pdbx_seq_one_letter_code
_entity_poly.pdbx_strand_id
1 'polypeptide(L)'
;MKLLLSLVCVCLFFNLSASEPSFTYFQVNLNNKDQKNGHFDKIEEALTENFEKICQEKIESKVAEILSWDYLFELGAKNQIGFDFSISIGFIKIKVERELYPDLSSTGGWIVEDTIGIKINGAELLTDLAHNGTVTIPEDNIGLFGKLYYRRIYKYQHRAATYKQALLSNYRYITHSYKQFMHSNYTGILPGELVSKTDSIGIGASASFNYQSPYFIEIINKASIMFTHLNEVIIQKPITNDGPSMFLTYIRSKTKATTVETSVGNDFIHLVYLTLINLEYSHTTVDETARVFEFDQEAIDSINNQDDLADEINDLIRFKGISENLVAEYQKSEEEASLIQEKGRWLFLMWGKSGLSETQHFDLNNVGHDQKYFTRRVNTSTSFSRTPINMITFGSDKIKFDAFKNQEIKIEYATDENKKPILIPVDGSDPTPQILARASVNVRVKKDSFTSKKYQRLIIQILNNYQKEGLEIVSNIESEQLIIPFEVMFNNSVTNAGLDYIINLAKSYSGALAQLCRIKDIDNMEPVERSCYSAIKKGLDQLYANYDENDGKISPEYIRNILITLNKYVQGPSDYKILFGDNGIFTSGFFKSKTKEGPPFLIYLNDDGIEPVSLIEPYLYKY
;
A
#
# COMPACT_ATOMS: atom_id res chain seq x y z
N MET A 1 37.51 48.69 10.80
CA MET A 1 36.36 48.18 11.58
C MET A 1 35.30 47.48 10.71
N LYS A 2 34.86 48.05 9.58
CA LYS A 2 33.91 47.39 8.66
C LYS A 2 34.45 46.12 7.95
N LEU A 3 35.76 46.04 7.69
CA LEU A 3 36.39 44.83 7.13
C LEU A 3 36.50 43.67 8.14
N LEU A 4 36.63 43.98 9.44
CA LEU A 4 36.74 42.96 10.49
C LEU A 4 35.38 42.30 10.79
N LEU A 5 34.29 43.05 10.65
CA LEU A 5 32.92 42.54 10.82
C LEU A 5 32.49 41.64 9.64
N SER A 6 32.97 41.94 8.42
CA SER A 6 32.77 41.09 7.24
C SER A 6 33.51 39.76 7.34
N LEU A 7 34.73 39.74 7.89
CA LEU A 7 35.50 38.50 8.06
C LEU A 7 34.91 37.58 9.14
N VAL A 8 34.34 38.15 10.22
CA VAL A 8 33.70 37.37 11.30
C VAL A 8 32.34 36.81 10.85
N CYS A 9 31.58 37.50 9.98
CA CYS A 9 30.38 36.93 9.38
C CYS A 9 30.71 35.81 8.38
N VAL A 10 31.77 35.93 7.58
CA VAL A 10 32.16 34.85 6.64
C VAL A 10 32.64 33.60 7.39
N CYS A 11 33.35 33.73 8.51
CA CYS A 11 33.73 32.56 9.33
C CYS A 11 32.56 31.93 10.13
N LEU A 12 31.46 32.66 10.34
CA LEU A 12 30.24 32.11 10.95
C LEU A 12 29.32 31.44 9.93
N PHE A 13 29.43 31.75 8.64
CA PHE A 13 28.68 31.08 7.56
C PHE A 13 29.41 29.87 6.94
N PHE A 14 30.71 29.67 7.22
CA PHE A 14 31.47 28.50 6.77
C PHE A 14 31.56 27.35 7.80
N ASN A 15 30.83 27.43 8.92
CA ASN A 15 30.63 26.30 9.84
C ASN A 15 29.22 25.70 9.73
N LEU A 16 28.67 25.63 8.51
CA LEU A 16 27.69 24.60 8.14
C LEU A 16 28.43 23.34 7.69
N SER A 17 29.46 22.93 8.45
CA SER A 17 29.88 21.54 8.47
C SER A 17 28.67 20.79 9.00
N ALA A 18 28.04 19.95 8.17
CA ALA A 18 27.01 19.03 8.61
C ALA A 18 27.50 18.38 9.91
N SER A 19 26.86 18.70 11.04
CA SER A 19 27.27 18.17 12.34
C SER A 19 27.32 16.66 12.19
N GLU A 20 28.48 16.05 12.47
CA GLU A 20 28.61 14.61 12.38
C GLU A 20 27.45 13.98 13.18
N PRO A 21 26.72 13.02 12.59
CA PRO A 21 25.58 12.42 13.26
C PRO A 21 26.03 11.87 14.62
N SER A 22 25.50 12.43 15.69
CA SER A 22 25.77 11.97 17.06
C SER A 22 24.85 10.80 17.37
N PHE A 23 25.43 9.64 17.63
CA PHE A 23 24.71 8.42 18.00
C PHE A 23 24.58 8.33 19.53
N THR A 24 23.40 7.94 20.00
CA THR A 24 23.08 7.84 21.44
C THR A 24 23.54 6.51 22.03
N TYR A 25 23.40 5.41 21.28
CA TYR A 25 23.57 4.04 21.82
C TYR A 25 24.86 3.34 21.42
N PHE A 26 25.63 3.91 20.49
CA PHE A 26 26.88 3.37 19.99
C PHE A 26 27.80 4.48 19.47
N GLN A 27 29.07 4.15 19.24
CA GLN A 27 30.05 5.06 18.64
C GLN A 27 30.49 4.53 17.29
N VAL A 28 30.50 5.39 16.26
CA VAL A 28 31.00 5.04 14.93
C VAL A 28 32.47 5.43 14.83
N ASN A 29 33.31 4.45 14.50
CA ASN A 29 34.75 4.66 14.34
C ASN A 29 35.05 5.16 12.91
N LEU A 30 34.88 6.47 12.67
CA LEU A 30 35.07 7.08 11.34
C LEU A 30 36.54 7.21 10.88
N ASN A 31 37.51 6.80 11.70
CA ASN A 31 38.95 6.92 11.40
C ASN A 31 39.42 6.02 10.25
N ASN A 32 38.63 5.04 9.81
CA ASN A 32 38.90 4.24 8.62
C ASN A 32 38.16 4.83 7.40
N LYS A 33 38.75 5.83 6.75
CA LYS A 33 38.22 6.36 5.48
C LYS A 33 38.09 5.29 4.39
N ASP A 34 38.93 4.26 4.41
CA ASP A 34 38.89 3.13 3.47
C ASP A 34 37.71 2.15 3.71
N GLN A 35 37.02 2.22 4.86
CA GLN A 35 35.84 1.39 5.17
C GLN A 35 34.50 2.06 4.84
N LYS A 36 34.49 3.37 4.50
CA LYS A 36 33.24 4.10 4.17
C LYS A 36 32.53 3.58 2.91
N ASN A 37 33.24 2.92 2.00
CA ASN A 37 32.67 2.35 0.77
C ASN A 37 32.46 0.83 0.86
N GLY A 38 33.21 0.11 1.72
CA GLY A 38 33.28 -1.35 1.69
C GLY A 38 32.01 -2.13 2.03
N HIS A 39 30.98 -1.50 2.61
CA HIS A 39 29.68 -2.16 2.87
C HIS A 39 28.66 -1.93 1.76
N PHE A 40 28.70 -0.77 1.07
CA PHE A 40 27.97 -0.57 -0.17
C PHE A 40 28.58 -1.42 -1.27
N ASP A 41 29.91 -1.47 -1.37
CA ASP A 41 30.61 -2.36 -2.29
C ASP A 41 30.22 -3.83 -2.03
N LYS A 42 30.00 -4.24 -0.77
CA LYS A 42 29.47 -5.57 -0.45
C LYS A 42 28.01 -5.78 -0.84
N ILE A 43 27.16 -4.76 -0.78
CA ILE A 43 25.76 -4.85 -1.27
C ILE A 43 25.75 -4.91 -2.78
N GLU A 44 26.50 -4.02 -3.42
CA GLU A 44 26.63 -3.96 -4.86
C GLU A 44 27.27 -5.25 -5.37
N GLU A 45 28.37 -5.73 -4.78
CA GLU A 45 28.98 -7.05 -4.99
C GLU A 45 27.99 -8.17 -4.72
N ALA A 46 27.21 -8.11 -3.64
CA ALA A 46 26.12 -9.04 -3.38
C ALA A 46 24.95 -8.94 -4.36
N LEU A 47 24.87 -7.88 -5.17
CA LEU A 47 23.90 -7.67 -6.25
C LEU A 47 24.54 -7.77 -7.65
N THR A 48 25.84 -8.10 -7.76
CA THR A 48 26.56 -8.29 -9.04
C THR A 48 26.13 -9.58 -9.76
N GLU A 49 26.84 -9.93 -10.84
CA GLU A 49 26.63 -11.10 -11.71
C GLU A 49 26.35 -12.42 -10.96
N ASN A 50 26.95 -12.64 -9.78
CA ASN A 50 26.66 -13.84 -8.99
C ASN A 50 25.22 -13.87 -8.46
N PHE A 51 24.69 -12.75 -8.02
CA PHE A 51 23.31 -12.63 -7.56
C PHE A 51 22.32 -12.66 -8.72
N GLU A 52 22.66 -12.00 -9.84
CA GLU A 52 21.86 -12.08 -11.05
C GLU A 52 21.71 -13.54 -11.51
N LYS A 53 22.82 -14.29 -11.53
CA LYS A 53 22.82 -15.71 -11.88
C LYS A 53 22.00 -16.56 -10.91
N ILE A 54 22.19 -16.39 -9.59
CA ILE A 54 21.41 -17.12 -8.58
C ILE A 54 19.91 -16.80 -8.72
N CYS A 55 19.55 -15.53 -8.93
CA CYS A 55 18.17 -15.13 -9.16
C CYS A 55 17.62 -15.76 -10.43
N GLN A 56 18.37 -15.72 -11.53
CA GLN A 56 17.94 -16.30 -12.78
C GLN A 56 17.68 -17.80 -12.65
N GLU A 57 18.60 -18.57 -12.06
CA GLU A 57 18.42 -20.01 -11.83
C GLU A 57 17.19 -20.31 -10.97
N LYS A 58 16.95 -19.52 -9.91
CA LYS A 58 15.76 -19.66 -9.06
C LYS A 58 14.47 -19.30 -9.79
N ILE A 59 14.47 -18.22 -10.57
CA ILE A 59 13.32 -17.79 -11.37
C ILE A 59 12.98 -18.86 -12.39
N GLU A 60 13.96 -19.34 -13.15
CA GLU A 60 13.76 -20.40 -14.14
C GLU A 60 13.21 -21.68 -13.50
N SER A 61 13.75 -22.08 -12.35
CA SER A 61 13.22 -23.22 -11.58
C SER A 61 11.76 -22.99 -11.13
N LYS A 62 11.42 -21.78 -10.67
CA LYS A 62 10.06 -21.45 -10.22
C LYS A 62 9.07 -21.37 -11.37
N VAL A 63 9.47 -20.79 -12.49
CA VAL A 63 8.64 -20.72 -13.69
C VAL A 63 8.43 -22.12 -14.28
N ALA A 64 9.46 -22.96 -14.31
CA ALA A 64 9.31 -24.36 -14.74
C ALA A 64 8.36 -25.14 -13.82
N GLU A 65 8.46 -24.95 -12.50
CA GLU A 65 7.54 -25.50 -11.51
C GLU A 65 6.09 -25.05 -11.79
N ILE A 66 5.85 -23.75 -11.97
CA ILE A 66 4.52 -23.20 -12.25
C ILE A 66 3.96 -23.75 -13.56
N LEU A 67 4.74 -23.70 -14.65
CA LEU A 67 4.32 -24.20 -15.96
C LEU A 67 4.04 -25.71 -15.96
N SER A 68 4.65 -26.46 -15.05
CA SER A 68 4.31 -27.88 -14.87
C SER A 68 2.89 -28.11 -14.37
N TRP A 69 2.24 -27.10 -13.79
CA TRP A 69 0.86 -27.17 -13.27
C TRP A 69 -0.21 -26.77 -14.29
N ASP A 70 0.18 -26.40 -15.53
CA ASP A 70 -0.76 -25.88 -16.54
C ASP A 70 -1.90 -26.85 -16.84
N TYR A 71 -1.58 -28.14 -16.92
CA TYR A 71 -2.57 -29.19 -17.18
C TYR A 71 -3.60 -29.39 -16.06
N LEU A 72 -3.31 -28.93 -14.84
CA LEU A 72 -4.16 -29.14 -13.67
C LEU A 72 -5.14 -27.98 -13.44
N PHE A 73 -4.74 -26.75 -13.77
CA PHE A 73 -5.46 -25.56 -13.29
C PHE A 73 -5.61 -24.44 -14.32
N GLU A 74 -5.46 -24.73 -15.62
CA GLU A 74 -5.67 -23.78 -16.74
C GLU A 74 -5.03 -22.42 -16.45
N LEU A 75 -3.69 -22.35 -16.46
CA LEU A 75 -2.97 -21.17 -15.98
C LEU A 75 -3.33 -19.92 -16.79
N GLY A 76 -3.46 -18.80 -16.09
CA GLY A 76 -3.92 -17.53 -16.65
C GLY A 76 -5.44 -17.43 -16.81
N ALA A 77 -6.15 -18.54 -17.01
CA ALA A 77 -7.62 -18.54 -17.04
C ALA A 77 -8.18 -18.69 -15.61
N LYS A 78 -7.83 -19.79 -14.92
CA LYS A 78 -8.37 -20.12 -13.59
C LYS A 78 -7.36 -19.98 -12.46
N ASN A 79 -6.07 -20.05 -12.76
CA ASN A 79 -5.02 -19.87 -11.78
C ASN A 79 -3.96 -18.88 -12.28
N GLN A 80 -3.86 -17.74 -11.59
CA GLN A 80 -3.16 -16.54 -12.03
C GLN A 80 -1.97 -16.25 -11.11
N ILE A 81 -1.20 -17.29 -10.78
CA ILE A 81 -0.12 -17.21 -9.80
C ILE A 81 1.16 -16.60 -10.37
N GLY A 82 1.76 -15.73 -9.57
CA GLY A 82 3.13 -15.30 -9.76
C GLY A 82 4.15 -16.27 -9.16
N PHE A 83 5.35 -15.76 -8.88
CA PHE A 83 6.33 -16.46 -8.05
C PHE A 83 6.95 -15.52 -7.02
N ASP A 84 7.41 -16.08 -5.92
CA ASP A 84 8.23 -15.38 -4.95
C ASP A 84 9.32 -16.31 -4.39
N PHE A 85 10.43 -15.73 -3.97
CA PHE A 85 11.45 -16.40 -3.17
C PHE A 85 12.26 -15.39 -2.37
N SER A 86 13.12 -15.91 -1.48
CA SER A 86 14.05 -15.09 -0.73
C SER A 86 15.47 -15.65 -0.79
N ILE A 87 16.43 -14.75 -0.70
CA ILE A 87 17.86 -15.01 -0.61
C ILE A 87 18.38 -14.24 0.62
N SER A 88 19.25 -14.87 1.40
CA SER A 88 19.93 -14.21 2.52
C SER A 88 21.41 -14.12 2.23
N ILE A 89 21.99 -12.92 2.37
CA ILE A 89 23.41 -12.64 2.18
C ILE A 89 23.87 -11.87 3.43
N GLY A 90 24.51 -12.57 4.37
CA GLY A 90 24.84 -12.00 5.68
C GLY A 90 23.58 -11.54 6.43
N PHE A 91 23.57 -10.27 6.86
CA PHE A 91 22.43 -9.62 7.53
C PHE A 91 21.36 -9.08 6.56
N ILE A 92 21.58 -9.22 5.25
CA ILE A 92 20.68 -8.73 4.20
C ILE A 92 19.77 -9.85 3.74
N LYS A 93 18.47 -9.59 3.71
CA LYS A 93 17.44 -10.48 3.19
C LYS A 93 16.85 -9.84 1.96
N ILE A 94 16.98 -10.52 0.83
CA ILE A 94 16.45 -10.07 -0.46
C ILE A 94 15.22 -10.92 -0.78
N LYS A 95 14.06 -10.30 -0.91
CA LYS A 95 12.84 -10.91 -1.43
C LYS A 95 12.74 -10.56 -2.91
N VAL A 96 12.46 -11.56 -3.73
CA VAL A 96 12.16 -11.40 -5.15
C VAL A 96 10.74 -11.91 -5.38
N GLU A 97 9.95 -11.16 -6.13
CA GLU A 97 8.54 -11.45 -6.37
C GLU A 97 8.12 -10.95 -7.75
N ARG A 98 7.31 -11.75 -8.44
CA ARG A 98 6.58 -11.36 -9.64
C ARG A 98 5.11 -11.64 -9.38
N GLU A 99 4.26 -10.63 -9.42
CA GLU A 99 2.80 -10.76 -9.35
C GLU A 99 2.19 -10.46 -10.71
N LEU A 100 1.14 -11.20 -11.06
CA LEU A 100 0.49 -11.13 -12.36
C LEU A 100 -0.97 -10.75 -12.18
N TYR A 101 -1.38 -9.67 -12.82
CA TYR A 101 -2.73 -9.14 -12.76
C TYR A 101 -3.32 -9.13 -14.17
N PRO A 102 -4.59 -9.54 -14.36
CA PRO A 102 -5.25 -9.32 -15.64
C PRO A 102 -5.37 -7.80 -15.88
N ASP A 103 -4.98 -7.35 -17.06
CA ASP A 103 -5.25 -5.98 -17.48
C ASP A 103 -6.73 -5.88 -17.86
N LEU A 104 -7.49 -5.20 -17.01
CA LEU A 104 -8.93 -5.02 -17.17
C LEU A 104 -9.26 -3.86 -18.14
N SER A 105 -8.24 -3.28 -18.79
CA SER A 105 -8.42 -2.23 -19.80
C SER A 105 -9.01 -2.78 -21.11
N SER A 106 -9.54 -1.88 -21.95
CA SER A 106 -10.13 -2.23 -23.25
C SER A 106 -9.15 -2.93 -24.20
N THR A 107 -7.84 -2.81 -23.98
CA THR A 107 -6.81 -3.50 -24.77
C THR A 107 -6.59 -4.95 -24.35
N GLY A 108 -7.07 -5.33 -23.16
CA GLY A 108 -6.81 -6.63 -22.55
C GLY A 108 -5.33 -6.90 -22.28
N GLY A 109 -5.03 -8.09 -21.74
CA GLY A 109 -3.67 -8.55 -21.47
C GLY A 109 -3.38 -8.72 -19.99
N TRP A 110 -2.13 -8.53 -19.61
CA TRP A 110 -1.61 -8.77 -18.26
C TRP A 110 -0.70 -7.63 -17.82
N ILE A 111 -0.86 -7.21 -16.58
CA ILE A 111 0.07 -6.34 -15.86
C ILE A 111 1.00 -7.25 -15.06
N VAL A 112 2.30 -7.06 -15.26
CA VAL A 112 3.35 -7.74 -14.53
C VAL A 112 3.94 -6.77 -13.52
N GLU A 113 3.95 -7.18 -12.26
CA GLU A 113 4.55 -6.43 -11.17
C GLU A 113 5.78 -7.18 -10.65
N ASP A 114 6.94 -6.66 -11.00
CA ASP A 114 8.24 -7.20 -10.63
C ASP A 114 8.79 -6.44 -9.41
N THR A 115 9.07 -7.15 -8.33
CA THR A 115 9.48 -6.56 -7.06
C THR A 115 10.76 -7.20 -6.54
N ILE A 116 11.73 -6.35 -6.16
CA ILE A 116 12.87 -6.74 -5.33
C ILE A 116 12.86 -5.92 -4.03
N GLY A 117 12.75 -6.64 -2.92
CA GLY A 117 12.74 -6.07 -1.57
C GLY A 117 14.03 -6.38 -0.83
N ILE A 118 14.78 -5.37 -0.43
CA ILE A 118 15.95 -5.48 0.43
C ILE A 118 15.51 -5.23 1.86
N LYS A 119 15.87 -6.12 2.77
CA LYS A 119 15.51 -6.03 4.18
C LYS A 119 16.70 -6.30 5.07
N ILE A 120 16.87 -5.45 6.08
CA ILE A 120 17.98 -5.50 7.04
C ILE A 120 17.41 -5.44 8.45
N ASN A 121 17.91 -6.30 9.34
CA ASN A 121 17.60 -6.22 10.77
C ASN A 121 18.66 -5.37 11.50
N GLY A 122 18.23 -4.51 12.43
CA GLY A 122 19.13 -3.59 13.11
C GLY A 122 20.13 -4.26 14.05
N ALA A 123 19.72 -5.30 14.78
CA ALA A 123 20.67 -6.06 15.60
C ALA A 123 21.66 -6.84 14.73
N GLU A 124 21.19 -7.51 13.66
CA GLU A 124 22.08 -8.24 12.74
C GLU A 124 23.13 -7.30 12.10
N LEU A 125 22.72 -6.09 11.66
CA LEU A 125 23.61 -5.07 11.13
C LEU A 125 24.63 -4.58 12.19
N LEU A 126 24.16 -4.21 13.39
CA LEU A 126 25.03 -3.72 14.45
C LEU A 126 26.04 -4.76 14.92
N THR A 127 25.63 -6.03 15.03
CA THR A 127 26.53 -7.13 15.36
C THR A 127 27.61 -7.29 14.29
N ASP A 128 27.27 -7.23 13.01
CA ASP A 128 28.25 -7.29 11.92
C ASP A 128 29.23 -6.11 11.96
N LEU A 129 28.73 -4.89 12.11
CA LEU A 129 29.55 -3.68 12.21
C LEU A 129 30.45 -3.68 13.46
N ALA A 130 29.97 -4.23 14.57
CA ALA A 130 30.74 -4.38 15.80
C ALA A 130 31.87 -5.40 15.63
N HIS A 131 31.60 -6.56 15.01
CA HIS A 131 32.63 -7.55 14.70
C HIS A 131 33.70 -7.00 13.76
N ASN A 132 33.34 -6.12 12.83
CA ASN A 132 34.26 -5.47 11.90
C ASN A 132 35.00 -4.25 12.49
N GLY A 133 34.73 -3.89 13.74
CA GLY A 133 35.34 -2.73 14.43
C GLY A 133 34.84 -1.37 13.95
N THR A 134 33.85 -1.33 13.07
CA THR A 134 33.26 -0.09 12.52
C THR A 134 32.43 0.65 13.56
N VAL A 135 31.77 -0.10 14.45
CA VAL A 135 30.96 0.46 15.54
C VAL A 135 31.38 -0.16 16.88
N THR A 136 31.43 0.65 17.92
CA THR A 136 31.56 0.19 19.30
C THR A 136 30.21 0.30 19.99
N ILE A 137 29.61 -0.83 20.36
CA ILE A 137 28.30 -0.91 21.02
C ILE A 137 28.35 -1.91 22.20
N PRO A 138 27.82 -1.57 23.38
CA PRO A 138 27.65 -2.53 24.47
C PRO A 138 26.69 -3.67 24.06
N GLU A 139 26.97 -4.91 24.46
CA GLU A 139 26.12 -6.07 24.12
C GLU A 139 24.65 -5.86 24.56
N ASP A 140 24.45 -5.26 25.73
CA ASP A 140 23.11 -4.95 26.28
C ASP A 140 22.31 -3.99 25.38
N ASN A 141 22.99 -3.15 24.59
CA ASN A 141 22.34 -2.20 23.68
C ASN A 141 21.94 -2.84 22.34
N ILE A 142 22.58 -3.93 21.90
CA ILE A 142 22.25 -4.61 20.63
C ILE A 142 20.80 -5.10 20.64
N GLY A 143 20.32 -5.59 21.79
CA GLY A 143 18.96 -6.07 21.97
C GLY A 143 17.88 -5.00 21.70
N LEU A 144 18.20 -3.72 21.91
CA LEU A 144 17.29 -2.59 21.62
C LEU A 144 16.95 -2.49 20.13
N PHE A 145 17.88 -2.91 19.26
CA PHE A 145 17.75 -2.86 17.81
C PHE A 145 17.17 -4.15 17.20
N GLY A 146 17.00 -5.22 17.99
CA GLY A 146 16.55 -6.53 17.50
C GLY A 146 15.16 -6.54 16.86
N LYS A 147 14.35 -5.52 17.17
CA LYS A 147 13.03 -5.32 16.58
C LYS A 147 13.01 -4.26 15.49
N LEU A 148 14.12 -3.61 15.17
CA LEU A 148 14.17 -2.62 14.11
C LEU A 148 14.56 -3.27 12.79
N TYR A 149 13.88 -2.86 11.74
CA TYR A 149 14.10 -3.34 10.38
C TYR A 149 14.13 -2.18 9.43
N TYR A 150 15.08 -2.17 8.52
CA TYR A 150 15.02 -1.31 7.36
C TYR A 150 14.56 -2.14 6.17
N ARG A 151 13.78 -1.51 5.29
CA ARG A 151 13.30 -2.12 4.06
C ARG A 151 13.36 -1.10 2.93
N ARG A 152 13.94 -1.51 1.81
CA ARG A 152 13.86 -0.82 0.53
C ARG A 152 13.17 -1.73 -0.47
N ILE A 153 12.19 -1.22 -1.20
CA ILE A 153 11.49 -1.96 -2.24
C ILE A 153 11.72 -1.23 -3.55
N TYR A 154 12.17 -1.96 -4.56
CA TYR A 154 12.13 -1.51 -5.95
C TYR A 154 11.06 -2.31 -6.68
N LYS A 155 10.18 -1.62 -7.37
CA LYS A 155 9.08 -2.19 -8.13
C LYS A 155 9.17 -1.74 -9.58
N TYR A 156 8.91 -2.65 -10.50
CA TYR A 156 8.82 -2.41 -11.93
C TYR A 156 7.51 -3.01 -12.43
N GLN A 157 6.63 -2.18 -12.98
CA GLN A 157 5.37 -2.60 -13.55
C GLN A 157 5.42 -2.46 -15.07
N HIS A 158 5.10 -3.53 -15.78
CA HIS A 158 5.04 -3.56 -17.25
C HIS A 158 3.88 -4.43 -17.74
N ARG A 159 3.74 -4.55 -19.06
CA ARG A 159 2.60 -5.21 -19.70
C ARG A 159 3.03 -6.39 -20.55
N ALA A 160 2.18 -7.43 -20.58
CA ALA A 160 2.32 -8.58 -21.45
C ALA A 160 0.97 -8.93 -22.09
N ALA A 161 0.98 -9.47 -23.31
CA ALA A 161 -0.27 -9.81 -24.01
C ALA A 161 -0.93 -11.08 -23.47
N THR A 162 -0.15 -11.99 -22.87
CA THR A 162 -0.65 -13.27 -22.34
C THR A 162 -0.04 -13.59 -20.99
N TYR A 163 -0.73 -14.40 -20.18
CA TYR A 163 -0.24 -14.85 -18.88
C TYR A 163 1.14 -15.50 -18.98
N LYS A 164 1.34 -16.37 -19.97
CA LYS A 164 2.60 -17.07 -20.17
C LYS A 164 3.74 -16.10 -20.53
N GLN A 165 3.46 -15.09 -21.36
CA GLN A 165 4.43 -14.02 -21.63
C GLN A 165 4.70 -13.17 -20.39
N ALA A 166 3.67 -12.89 -19.58
CA ALA A 166 3.81 -12.19 -18.32
C ALA A 166 4.76 -12.94 -17.36
N LEU A 167 4.55 -14.24 -17.21
CA LEU A 167 5.38 -15.11 -16.37
C LEU A 167 6.83 -15.21 -16.87
N LEU A 168 7.03 -15.29 -18.19
CA LEU A 168 8.35 -15.42 -18.85
C LEU A 168 9.00 -14.07 -19.23
N SER A 169 8.37 -12.96 -18.87
CA SER A 169 8.86 -11.63 -19.23
C SER A 169 10.26 -11.37 -18.68
N ASN A 170 10.99 -10.45 -19.33
CA ASN A 170 12.41 -10.20 -19.07
C ASN A 170 12.72 -10.09 -17.56
N TYR A 171 13.42 -11.07 -17.01
CA TYR A 171 13.75 -11.12 -15.59
C TYR A 171 14.69 -10.00 -15.14
N ARG A 172 15.32 -9.29 -16.09
CA ARG A 172 16.08 -8.07 -15.77
C ARG A 172 15.21 -7.00 -15.12
N TYR A 173 13.91 -6.93 -15.41
CA TYR A 173 13.03 -6.01 -14.70
C TYR A 173 12.91 -6.32 -13.21
N ILE A 174 13.10 -7.57 -12.81
CA ILE A 174 13.20 -7.97 -11.40
C ILE A 174 14.61 -7.72 -10.87
N THR A 175 15.62 -8.32 -11.52
CA THR A 175 16.99 -8.36 -10.99
C THR A 175 17.71 -7.02 -11.06
N HIS A 176 17.22 -6.09 -11.90
CA HIS A 176 17.82 -4.79 -12.17
C HIS A 176 16.87 -3.61 -11.99
N SER A 177 15.71 -3.79 -11.37
CA SER A 177 14.78 -2.68 -11.09
C SER A 177 15.48 -1.50 -10.39
N TYR A 178 16.44 -1.78 -9.50
CA TYR A 178 17.22 -0.74 -8.82
C TYR A 178 18.07 0.12 -9.78
N LYS A 179 18.52 -0.43 -10.92
CA LYS A 179 19.33 0.32 -11.91
C LYS A 179 18.55 1.46 -12.55
N GLN A 180 17.21 1.41 -12.55
CA GLN A 180 16.35 2.48 -13.07
C GLN A 180 16.52 3.78 -12.30
N PHE A 181 16.93 3.71 -11.04
CA PHE A 181 17.16 4.87 -10.18
C PHE A 181 18.61 5.36 -10.19
N MET A 182 19.40 4.94 -11.19
CA MET A 182 20.80 5.33 -11.39
C MET A 182 20.97 6.07 -12.72
N HIS A 183 21.81 7.11 -12.75
CA HIS A 183 22.34 7.76 -13.96
C HIS A 183 21.32 7.92 -15.10
N SER A 184 20.20 8.60 -14.82
CA SER A 184 19.11 8.85 -15.77
C SER A 184 18.45 7.64 -16.44
N ASN A 185 18.74 6.39 -16.02
CA ASN A 185 18.14 5.19 -16.62
C ASN A 185 16.61 5.17 -16.58
N TYR A 186 15.99 5.89 -15.64
CA TYR A 186 14.54 6.06 -15.54
C TYR A 186 13.89 6.70 -16.77
N THR A 187 14.64 7.47 -17.57
CA THR A 187 14.15 7.98 -18.86
C THR A 187 14.02 6.88 -19.90
N GLY A 188 14.60 5.70 -19.68
CA GLY A 188 14.58 4.55 -20.57
C GLY A 188 13.37 3.64 -20.41
N ILE A 189 12.49 3.86 -19.41
CA ILE A 189 11.27 3.05 -19.26
C ILE A 189 10.35 3.23 -20.47
N LEU A 190 9.55 2.21 -20.80
CA LEU A 190 8.66 2.24 -21.96
C LEU A 190 7.32 2.91 -21.64
N PRO A 191 6.59 3.41 -22.66
CA PRO A 191 5.22 3.91 -22.47
C PRO A 191 4.31 2.87 -21.79
N GLY A 192 3.59 3.30 -20.77
CA GLY A 192 2.71 2.44 -19.95
C GLY A 192 3.41 1.64 -18.86
N GLU A 193 4.71 1.82 -18.66
CA GLU A 193 5.48 1.25 -17.57
C GLU A 193 5.60 2.22 -16.39
N LEU A 194 5.83 1.65 -15.21
CA LEU A 194 6.01 2.38 -13.96
C LEU A 194 7.12 1.73 -13.16
N VAL A 195 7.99 2.55 -12.57
CA VAL A 195 9.00 2.10 -11.62
C VAL A 195 8.84 2.86 -10.31
N SER A 196 8.98 2.18 -9.17
CA SER A 196 8.99 2.84 -7.88
C SER A 196 10.10 2.35 -6.95
N LYS A 197 10.55 3.27 -6.10
CA LYS A 197 11.53 3.03 -5.04
C LYS A 197 10.93 3.50 -3.72
N THR A 198 10.76 2.61 -2.77
CA THR A 198 10.13 2.89 -1.47
C THR A 198 11.05 2.49 -0.33
N ASP A 199 11.30 3.43 0.58
CA ASP A 199 12.03 3.20 1.82
C ASP A 199 11.07 3.14 3.01
N SER A 200 11.27 2.17 3.90
CA SER A 200 10.44 1.99 5.08
C SER A 200 11.25 1.53 6.29
N ILE A 201 10.82 1.94 7.50
CA ILE A 201 11.33 1.42 8.76
C ILE A 201 10.28 0.57 9.47
N GLY A 202 10.67 -0.64 9.83
CA GLY A 202 9.87 -1.61 10.54
C GLY A 202 10.20 -1.64 12.03
N ILE A 203 9.17 -1.63 12.88
CA ILE A 203 9.31 -1.98 14.30
C ILE A 203 8.54 -3.27 14.56
N GLY A 204 9.25 -4.28 15.08
CA GLY A 204 8.72 -5.59 15.43
C GLY A 204 7.85 -5.52 16.68
N ALA A 205 6.56 -5.76 16.52
CA ALA A 205 5.62 -5.95 17.61
C ALA A 205 5.32 -7.46 17.76
N SER A 206 5.42 -7.99 18.97
CA SER A 206 4.97 -9.36 19.28
C SER A 206 3.44 -9.41 19.34
N ALA A 207 2.79 -9.29 18.19
CA ALA A 207 1.38 -9.59 17.99
C ALA A 207 1.14 -9.66 16.48
N SER A 208 0.62 -10.78 16.01
CA SER A 208 0.44 -11.02 14.58
C SER A 208 -0.64 -10.11 13.98
N PHE A 209 -0.25 -9.23 13.08
CA PHE A 209 -1.14 -8.39 12.28
C PHE A 209 -0.80 -8.54 10.79
N ASN A 210 -1.83 -8.70 9.97
CA ASN A 210 -1.77 -8.53 8.52
C ASN A 210 -2.67 -7.33 8.23
N TYR A 211 -2.11 -6.21 7.77
CA TYR A 211 -2.89 -5.07 7.32
C TYR A 211 -2.14 -4.34 6.19
N GLN A 212 -2.88 -3.94 5.16
CA GLN A 212 -2.49 -3.01 4.13
C GLN A 212 -3.12 -1.66 4.50
N SER A 213 -2.36 -0.85 5.22
CA SER A 213 -2.49 0.61 5.34
C SER A 213 -1.22 1.20 4.72
N PRO A 214 -1.09 2.53 4.56
CA PRO A 214 0.22 3.20 4.33
C PRO A 214 1.37 2.64 5.20
N TYR A 215 1.06 1.98 6.32
CA TYR A 215 1.99 1.19 7.10
C TYR A 215 1.95 -0.31 6.72
N PHE A 216 2.82 -0.75 5.81
CA PHE A 216 2.92 -2.15 5.38
C PHE A 216 3.31 -3.07 6.55
N ILE A 217 2.54 -4.13 6.84
CA ILE A 217 2.88 -5.08 7.91
C ILE A 217 3.33 -6.43 7.32
N GLU A 218 4.49 -6.93 7.76
CA GLU A 218 5.07 -8.20 7.30
C GLU A 218 5.25 -9.18 8.47
N ILE A 219 5.14 -10.49 8.23
CA ILE A 219 5.43 -11.54 9.23
C ILE A 219 6.83 -12.09 9.00
N ILE A 220 7.72 -11.94 9.99
CA ILE A 220 9.03 -12.59 10.02
C ILE A 220 9.19 -13.41 11.29
N ASN A 221 9.64 -14.66 11.15
CA ASN A 221 10.00 -15.53 12.27
C ASN A 221 8.94 -15.59 13.39
N LYS A 222 7.65 -15.55 13.02
CA LYS A 222 6.47 -15.55 13.92
C LYS A 222 6.23 -14.23 14.69
N ALA A 223 6.99 -13.16 14.40
CA ALA A 223 6.72 -11.79 14.83
C ALA A 223 6.12 -10.97 13.67
N SER A 224 5.27 -9.99 13.98
CA SER A 224 4.81 -9.02 12.98
C SER A 224 5.64 -7.75 13.07
N ILE A 225 6.05 -7.26 11.91
CA ILE A 225 6.80 -6.04 11.77
C ILE A 225 5.89 -5.03 11.10
N MET A 226 5.61 -3.93 11.78
CA MET A 226 4.88 -2.80 11.20
C MET A 226 5.90 -1.88 10.55
N PHE A 227 5.86 -1.75 9.23
CA PHE A 227 6.67 -0.79 8.49
C PHE A 227 5.98 0.55 8.41
N THR A 228 6.78 1.59 8.52
CA THR A 228 6.42 2.97 8.26
C THR A 228 7.15 3.46 7.05
N HIS A 229 6.40 3.99 6.08
CA HIS A 229 6.95 4.66 4.93
C HIS A 229 7.77 5.86 5.35
N LEU A 230 8.95 6.00 4.74
CA LEU A 230 9.85 7.11 4.95
C LEU A 230 9.84 8.00 3.71
N ASN A 231 10.18 7.41 2.56
CA ASN A 231 10.23 8.10 1.28
C ASN A 231 9.79 7.16 0.17
N GLU A 232 9.23 7.72 -0.88
CA GLU A 232 8.88 7.00 -2.10
C GLU A 232 9.11 7.88 -3.32
N VAL A 233 9.64 7.29 -4.38
CA VAL A 233 9.69 7.88 -5.72
C VAL A 233 8.97 6.94 -6.67
N ILE A 234 8.08 7.48 -7.48
CA ILE A 234 7.38 6.78 -8.54
C ILE A 234 7.69 7.52 -9.84
N ILE A 235 8.11 6.79 -10.87
CA ILE A 235 8.34 7.33 -12.21
C ILE A 235 7.47 6.53 -13.17
N GLN A 236 6.72 7.23 -14.00
CA GLN A 236 5.75 6.63 -14.91
C GLN A 236 5.83 7.30 -16.27
N LYS A 237 5.69 6.50 -17.33
CA LYS A 237 5.43 7.02 -18.68
C LYS A 237 4.01 6.71 -19.11
N PRO A 238 3.23 7.70 -19.55
CA PRO A 238 1.90 7.46 -20.06
C PRO A 238 1.95 6.68 -21.40
N ILE A 239 0.84 6.00 -21.72
CA ILE A 239 0.70 5.28 -22.99
C ILE A 239 0.39 6.25 -24.14
N THR A 240 -0.24 7.38 -23.83
CA THR A 240 -0.67 8.37 -24.81
C THR A 240 0.47 9.33 -25.13
N ASN A 241 0.65 9.63 -26.42
CA ASN A 241 1.58 10.66 -26.88
C ASN A 241 1.02 12.08 -26.69
N ASP A 242 -0.28 12.21 -26.41
CA ASP A 242 -0.92 13.47 -26.07
C ASP A 242 -0.71 13.74 -24.57
N GLY A 243 0.26 14.59 -24.24
CA GLY A 243 0.54 15.00 -22.86
C GLY A 243 2.03 14.95 -22.47
N PRO A 244 2.34 15.05 -21.16
CA PRO A 244 3.70 14.92 -20.66
C PRO A 244 4.27 13.55 -21.00
N SER A 245 5.57 13.50 -21.29
CA SER A 245 6.27 12.28 -21.69
C SER A 245 6.68 11.42 -20.50
N MET A 246 6.75 12.02 -19.30
CA MET A 246 7.07 11.32 -18.05
C MET A 246 6.50 12.07 -16.84
N PHE A 247 6.06 11.31 -15.85
CA PHE A 247 5.70 11.80 -14.52
C PHE A 247 6.71 11.29 -13.50
N LEU A 248 7.06 12.16 -12.55
CA LEU A 248 7.80 11.78 -11.34
C LEU A 248 6.98 12.23 -10.13
N THR A 249 6.67 11.28 -9.26
CA THR A 249 6.04 11.56 -7.96
C THR A 249 7.05 11.30 -6.86
N TYR A 250 7.28 12.29 -6.02
CA TYR A 250 8.11 12.18 -4.83
C TYR A 250 7.26 12.33 -3.59
N ILE A 251 7.29 11.34 -2.69
CA ILE A 251 6.54 11.33 -1.45
C ILE A 251 7.53 11.23 -0.29
N ARG A 252 7.38 12.10 0.70
CA ARG A 252 8.13 12.07 1.96
C ARG A 252 7.17 12.04 3.13
N SER A 253 7.37 11.09 4.05
CA SER A 253 6.52 10.89 5.23
C SER A 253 7.22 11.30 6.52
N LYS A 254 6.45 11.82 7.48
CA LYS A 254 6.94 12.27 8.80
C LYS A 254 6.32 11.42 9.89
N THR A 255 7.12 10.56 10.51
CA THR A 255 6.74 9.93 11.77
C THR A 255 7.00 10.85 12.95
N LYS A 256 5.96 11.55 13.42
CA LYS A 256 5.97 12.10 14.79
C LYS A 256 5.74 10.95 15.78
N ALA A 257 6.82 10.41 16.34
CA ALA A 257 6.75 9.56 17.53
C ALA A 257 7.46 10.28 18.71
N THR A 258 6.92 10.13 19.92
CA THR A 258 7.22 10.96 21.10
C THR A 258 7.81 10.16 22.26
N THR A 259 8.62 9.13 21.98
CA THR A 259 9.14 8.18 23.01
C THR A 259 10.59 7.76 22.74
N VAL A 260 11.27 7.17 23.72
CA VAL A 260 12.65 6.59 23.62
C VAL A 260 12.84 5.67 22.40
N GLU A 261 11.76 5.09 21.86
CA GLU A 261 11.79 4.32 20.61
C GLU A 261 12.23 5.17 19.40
N THR A 262 12.07 6.51 19.43
CA THR A 262 12.56 7.39 18.36
C THR A 262 14.07 7.61 18.39
N SER A 263 14.73 7.62 19.55
CA SER A 263 16.20 7.78 19.56
C SER A 263 16.88 6.52 19.00
N VAL A 264 16.42 5.33 19.41
CA VAL A 264 16.92 4.05 18.86
C VAL A 264 16.58 3.93 17.37
N GLY A 265 15.35 4.29 16.99
CA GLY A 265 14.92 4.31 15.59
C GLY A 265 15.74 5.28 14.72
N ASN A 266 15.98 6.51 15.20
CA ASN A 266 16.78 7.50 14.48
C ASN A 266 18.24 7.08 14.37
N ASP A 267 18.85 6.57 15.45
CA ASP A 267 20.21 6.02 15.41
C ASP A 267 20.31 4.88 14.38
N PHE A 268 19.30 4.00 14.31
CA PHE A 268 19.27 2.93 13.32
C PHE A 268 19.10 3.44 11.89
N ILE A 269 18.23 4.41 11.66
CA ILE A 269 18.05 5.05 10.34
C ILE A 269 19.35 5.68 9.88
N HIS A 270 19.97 6.50 10.74
CA HIS A 270 21.25 7.12 10.44
C HIS A 270 22.35 6.08 10.18
N LEU A 271 22.36 4.98 10.96
CA LEU A 271 23.29 3.88 10.75
C LEU A 271 23.11 3.25 9.37
N VAL A 272 21.88 2.89 9.00
CA VAL A 272 21.56 2.32 7.68
C VAL A 272 22.01 3.26 6.57
N TYR A 273 21.73 4.55 6.69
CA TYR A 273 22.16 5.52 5.69
C TYR A 273 23.69 5.64 5.61
N LEU A 274 24.39 5.73 6.75
CA LEU A 274 25.85 5.81 6.77
C LEU A 274 26.54 4.56 6.23
N THR A 275 25.95 3.39 6.46
CA THR A 275 26.62 2.11 6.21
C THR A 275 26.22 1.46 4.90
N LEU A 276 25.02 1.75 4.38
CA LEU A 276 24.45 1.03 3.25
C LEU A 276 23.99 1.96 2.11
N ILE A 277 23.86 3.26 2.35
CA ILE A 277 23.25 4.21 1.40
C ILE A 277 24.03 5.54 1.39
N ASN A 278 25.36 5.44 1.49
CA ASN A 278 26.29 6.55 1.73
C ASN A 278 26.31 7.61 0.61
N LEU A 279 25.54 7.40 -0.47
CA LEU A 279 25.46 8.27 -1.65
C LEU A 279 24.17 9.10 -1.74
N GLU A 280 23.27 9.06 -0.74
CA GLU A 280 21.88 9.49 -0.95
C GLU A 280 21.28 10.46 0.09
N TYR A 281 21.97 10.88 1.16
CA TYR A 281 21.27 11.59 2.25
C TYR A 281 21.60 13.07 2.42
N SER A 282 20.55 13.90 2.48
CA SER A 282 20.57 15.20 3.17
C SER A 282 19.34 15.31 4.09
N HIS A 283 19.54 15.79 5.32
CA HIS A 283 18.46 15.91 6.31
C HIS A 283 17.88 17.32 6.27
N THR A 284 16.68 17.46 5.71
CA THR A 284 15.79 18.61 5.98
C THR A 284 14.48 18.11 6.57
N THR A 285 14.11 18.64 7.73
CA THR A 285 12.83 18.38 8.40
C THR A 285 11.72 19.12 7.65
N VAL A 286 10.93 18.40 6.85
CA VAL A 286 9.72 18.92 6.19
C VAL A 286 8.52 18.06 6.62
N ASP A 287 7.31 18.62 6.56
CA ASP A 287 6.06 17.89 6.78
C ASP A 287 5.79 16.88 5.65
N GLU A 288 4.73 16.04 5.77
CA GLU A 288 4.43 15.06 4.72
C GLU A 288 4.11 15.80 3.42
N THR A 289 4.95 15.59 2.43
CA THR A 289 4.92 16.32 1.17
C THR A 289 4.95 15.29 0.04
N ALA A 290 3.95 15.35 -0.83
CA ALA A 290 3.97 14.67 -2.11
C ALA A 290 4.07 15.73 -3.21
N ARG A 291 5.08 15.62 -4.08
CA ARG A 291 5.30 16.53 -5.20
C ARG A 291 5.23 15.74 -6.49
N VAL A 292 4.47 16.26 -7.46
CA VAL A 292 4.34 15.67 -8.79
C VAL A 292 5.00 16.59 -9.81
N PHE A 293 5.90 16.01 -10.58
CA PHE A 293 6.64 16.68 -11.65
C PHE A 293 6.25 16.08 -12.99
N GLU A 294 6.01 16.95 -13.97
CA GLU A 294 5.69 16.59 -15.34
C GLU A 294 6.81 17.02 -16.27
N PHE A 295 7.32 16.09 -17.06
CA PHE A 295 8.39 16.34 -18.03
C PHE A 295 7.86 16.11 -19.45
N ASP A 296 8.07 17.08 -20.32
CA ASP A 296 7.90 16.91 -21.76
C ASP A 296 9.14 16.26 -22.38
N GLN A 297 9.11 16.09 -23.70
CA GLN A 297 10.21 15.45 -24.42
C GLN A 297 11.50 16.30 -24.41
N GLU A 298 11.39 17.63 -24.42
CA GLU A 298 12.54 18.53 -24.39
C GLU A 298 13.29 18.44 -23.05
N ALA A 299 12.54 18.41 -21.95
CA ALA A 299 13.10 18.17 -20.62
C ALA A 299 13.76 16.79 -20.50
N ILE A 300 13.13 15.74 -21.06
CA ILE A 300 13.73 14.40 -21.10
C ILE A 300 15.04 14.39 -21.90
N ASP A 301 15.09 15.10 -23.02
CA ASP A 301 16.30 15.21 -23.84
C ASP A 301 17.41 15.94 -23.08
N SER A 302 17.10 16.99 -22.32
CA SER A 302 18.06 17.67 -21.43
C SER A 302 18.57 16.75 -20.31
N ILE A 303 17.68 15.98 -19.69
CA ILE A 303 18.04 14.98 -18.66
C ILE A 303 18.99 13.91 -19.24
N ASN A 304 18.72 13.45 -20.46
CA ASN A 304 19.55 12.44 -21.14
C ASN A 304 20.94 12.98 -21.51
N ASN A 305 21.07 14.28 -21.75
CA ASN A 305 22.34 14.95 -22.04
C ASN A 305 23.19 15.21 -20.77
N GLN A 306 22.70 14.82 -19.58
CA GLN A 306 23.35 15.02 -18.29
C GLN A 306 23.56 16.50 -17.94
N ASP A 307 22.58 17.34 -18.27
CA ASP A 307 22.55 18.75 -17.86
C ASP A 307 22.27 18.90 -16.35
N ASP A 308 22.36 20.11 -15.81
CA ASP A 308 22.12 20.42 -14.38
C ASP A 308 20.76 19.89 -13.86
N LEU A 309 19.75 19.82 -14.74
CA LEU A 309 18.43 19.24 -14.43
C LEU A 309 18.53 17.74 -14.10
N ALA A 310 19.39 16.99 -14.78
CA ALA A 310 19.60 15.57 -14.51
C ALA A 310 20.16 15.34 -13.11
N ASP A 311 21.09 16.20 -12.67
CA ASP A 311 21.68 16.13 -11.34
C ASP A 311 20.66 16.45 -10.25
N GLU A 312 19.81 17.48 -10.46
CA GLU A 312 18.76 17.84 -9.50
C GLU A 312 17.70 16.74 -9.37
N ILE A 313 17.29 16.11 -10.49
CA ILE A 313 16.37 14.96 -10.45
C ILE A 313 17.04 13.75 -9.81
N ASN A 314 18.31 13.48 -10.10
CA ASN A 314 19.06 12.40 -9.46
C ASN A 314 19.14 12.61 -7.95
N ASP A 315 19.34 13.83 -7.48
CA ASP A 315 19.34 14.16 -6.06
C ASP A 315 17.95 13.99 -5.43
N LEU A 316 16.88 14.33 -6.15
CA LEU A 316 15.50 14.09 -5.73
C LEU A 316 15.19 12.60 -5.62
N ILE A 317 15.54 11.82 -6.64
CA ILE A 317 15.41 10.34 -6.65
C ILE A 317 16.21 9.73 -5.50
N ARG A 318 17.36 10.32 -5.17
CA ARG A 318 18.21 9.89 -4.05
C ARG A 318 17.72 10.40 -2.69
N PHE A 319 16.72 11.28 -2.62
CA PHE A 319 16.25 11.86 -1.36
C PHE A 319 17.24 12.85 -0.71
N LYS A 320 18.09 13.52 -1.51
CA LYS A 320 19.07 14.53 -1.05
C LYS A 320 18.51 15.93 -0.84
N GLY A 321 17.19 16.09 -0.75
CA GLY A 321 16.55 17.40 -0.68
C GLY A 321 16.54 18.09 -2.05
N ILE A 322 15.67 19.10 -2.20
CA ILE A 322 15.42 19.77 -3.47
C ILE A 322 16.07 21.16 -3.40
N SER A 323 16.97 21.50 -4.32
CA SER A 323 17.30 22.90 -4.58
C SER A 323 16.22 23.45 -5.50
N GLU A 324 15.28 24.25 -5.01
CA GLU A 324 14.02 24.61 -5.72
C GLU A 324 14.17 25.48 -6.99
N ASN A 325 15.28 25.40 -7.73
CA ASN A 325 15.56 26.30 -8.84
C ASN A 325 15.26 25.70 -10.22
N LEU A 326 15.68 24.46 -10.54
CA LEU A 326 15.48 23.89 -11.88
C LEU A 326 14.28 22.96 -11.96
N VAL A 327 14.04 22.12 -10.95
CA VAL A 327 12.94 21.15 -10.96
C VAL A 327 11.59 21.82 -10.64
N ALA A 328 11.61 23.01 -10.04
CA ALA A 328 10.41 23.76 -9.68
C ALA A 328 9.54 24.16 -10.89
N GLU A 329 10.13 24.37 -12.07
CA GLU A 329 9.36 24.69 -13.29
C GLU A 329 8.53 23.50 -13.81
N TYR A 330 8.97 22.28 -13.48
CA TYR A 330 8.27 21.03 -13.81
C TYR A 330 7.28 20.61 -12.72
N GLN A 331 7.31 21.26 -11.55
CA GLN A 331 6.40 20.96 -10.44
C GLN A 331 4.99 21.43 -10.80
N LYS A 332 4.07 20.48 -10.96
CA LYS A 332 2.66 20.79 -11.26
C LYS A 332 1.82 20.89 -10.02
N SER A 333 2.06 20.00 -9.08
CA SER A 333 1.32 19.95 -7.83
C SER A 333 2.24 19.71 -6.66
N GLU A 334 1.99 20.43 -5.58
CA GLU A 334 2.47 20.09 -4.24
C GLU A 334 1.27 19.73 -3.39
N GLU A 335 1.37 18.58 -2.73
CA GLU A 335 0.41 18.07 -1.79
C GLU A 335 1.05 18.08 -0.41
N GLU A 336 0.57 18.95 0.46
CA GLU A 336 0.87 18.87 1.88
C GLU A 336 -0.21 18.03 2.55
N ALA A 337 0.22 16.97 3.24
CA ALA A 337 -0.69 16.09 3.95
C ALA A 337 -0.59 16.32 5.47
N SER A 338 -1.73 16.59 6.11
CA SER A 338 -1.81 16.55 7.57
C SER A 338 -2.51 15.27 8.03
N LEU A 339 -1.75 14.43 8.73
CA LEU A 339 -2.22 13.16 9.27
C LEU A 339 -2.74 13.34 10.70
N ILE A 340 -4.05 13.12 10.89
CA ILE A 340 -4.65 13.00 12.23
C ILE A 340 -5.02 11.53 12.46
N GLN A 341 -4.27 10.87 13.36
CA GLN A 341 -4.47 9.47 13.71
C GLN A 341 -5.04 9.33 15.13
N GLU A 342 -6.22 8.74 15.27
CA GLU A 342 -6.78 8.38 16.58
C GLU A 342 -6.39 6.94 16.94
N LYS A 343 -5.52 6.78 17.95
CA LYS A 343 -4.93 5.48 18.33
C LYS A 343 -5.76 4.74 19.38
N GLY A 344 -6.39 3.62 18.98
CA GLY A 344 -6.96 2.60 19.88
C GLY A 344 -5.99 1.46 20.26
N ARG A 345 -4.70 1.75 20.45
CA ARG A 345 -3.59 0.75 20.48
C ARG A 345 -3.71 -0.36 21.55
N TRP A 346 -4.53 -0.19 22.60
CA TRP A 346 -4.53 -1.09 23.76
C TRP A 346 -5.75 -2.02 23.89
N LEU A 347 -6.86 -1.76 23.17
CA LEU A 347 -8.09 -2.57 23.29
C LEU A 347 -7.99 -3.95 22.61
N PHE A 348 -7.08 -4.07 21.64
CA PHE A 348 -6.86 -5.28 20.85
C PHE A 348 -6.42 -6.51 21.67
N LEU A 349 -5.48 -6.31 22.60
CA LEU A 349 -4.87 -7.41 23.36
C LEU A 349 -5.87 -8.09 24.29
N MET A 350 -6.90 -7.36 24.75
CA MET A 350 -7.90 -7.86 25.69
C MET A 350 -9.16 -8.41 25.00
N TRP A 351 -9.58 -7.88 23.84
CA TRP A 351 -10.91 -8.15 23.28
C TRP A 351 -10.91 -8.72 21.85
N GLY A 352 -9.75 -8.90 21.22
CA GLY A 352 -9.64 -9.50 19.87
C GLY A 352 -10.22 -8.65 18.73
N LYS A 353 -10.46 -7.36 18.98
CA LYS A 353 -10.93 -6.37 18.00
C LYS A 353 -10.11 -5.08 18.14
N SER A 354 -9.71 -4.51 17.00
CA SER A 354 -9.11 -3.17 16.92
C SER A 354 -9.87 -2.31 15.92
N GLY A 355 -10.10 -1.05 16.27
CA GLY A 355 -10.56 -0.01 15.35
C GLY A 355 -9.49 1.07 15.26
N LEU A 356 -9.15 1.47 14.04
CA LEU A 356 -8.31 2.61 13.74
C LEU A 356 -9.11 3.54 12.82
N SER A 357 -9.16 4.82 13.16
CA SER A 357 -9.73 5.85 12.30
C SER A 357 -8.63 6.84 11.98
N GLU A 358 -8.48 7.14 10.70
CA GLU A 358 -7.45 8.02 10.17
C GLU A 358 -8.11 9.02 9.23
N THR A 359 -7.79 10.30 9.40
CA THR A 359 -8.20 11.35 8.47
C THR A 359 -6.95 12.03 7.96
N GLN A 360 -6.81 12.03 6.63
CA GLN A 360 -5.77 12.71 5.90
C GLN A 360 -6.41 13.88 5.15
N HIS A 361 -5.94 15.09 5.44
CA HIS A 361 -6.27 16.27 4.65
C HIS A 361 -5.11 16.53 3.69
N PHE A 362 -5.42 16.71 2.41
CA PHE A 362 -4.48 17.00 1.35
C PHE A 362 -4.75 18.38 0.80
N ASP A 363 -3.74 19.23 0.89
CA ASP A 363 -3.77 20.56 0.31
C ASP A 363 -3.05 20.48 -1.03
N LEU A 364 -3.80 20.39 -2.13
CA LEU A 364 -3.26 20.31 -3.49
C LEU A 364 -3.09 21.71 -4.07
N ASN A 365 -1.86 22.21 -3.98
CA ASN A 365 -1.48 23.47 -4.58
C ASN A 365 -1.02 23.22 -6.02
N ASN A 366 -1.92 23.41 -6.98
CA ASN A 366 -1.59 23.34 -8.40
C ASN A 366 -0.93 24.67 -8.82
N VAL A 367 0.33 24.62 -9.24
CA VAL A 367 1.10 25.80 -9.64
C VAL A 367 0.46 26.42 -10.90
N GLY A 368 -0.27 27.53 -10.74
CA GLY A 368 -0.90 28.27 -11.85
C GLY A 368 -2.42 28.08 -12.02
N HIS A 369 -3.10 27.32 -11.15
CA HIS A 369 -4.56 27.16 -11.14
C HIS A 369 -5.18 27.42 -9.76
N ASP A 370 -6.52 27.52 -9.69
CA ASP A 370 -7.25 27.67 -8.42
C ASP A 370 -6.91 26.50 -7.47
N GLN A 371 -6.67 26.83 -6.19
CA GLN A 371 -6.37 25.84 -5.15
C GLN A 371 -7.54 24.87 -4.96
N LYS A 372 -7.27 23.57 -5.11
CA LYS A 372 -8.24 22.50 -4.85
C LYS A 372 -7.79 21.73 -3.62
N TYR A 373 -8.72 21.41 -2.74
CA TYR A 373 -8.42 20.65 -1.54
C TYR A 373 -9.02 19.28 -1.68
N PHE A 374 -8.29 18.27 -1.25
CA PHE A 374 -8.77 16.90 -1.30
C PHE A 374 -8.73 16.33 0.10
N THR A 375 -9.80 15.68 0.51
CA THR A 375 -9.83 15.04 1.83
C THR A 375 -10.03 13.55 1.64
N ARG A 376 -9.15 12.78 2.29
CA ARG A 376 -9.24 11.32 2.36
C ARG A 376 -9.51 10.91 3.79
N ARG A 377 -10.61 10.18 3.99
CA ARG A 377 -10.94 9.56 5.27
C ARG A 377 -10.81 8.04 5.12
N VAL A 378 -10.04 7.43 6.03
CA VAL A 378 -9.82 5.99 6.07
C VAL A 378 -10.26 5.45 7.44
N ASN A 379 -11.20 4.53 7.41
CA ASN A 379 -11.74 3.89 8.60
C ASN A 379 -11.49 2.39 8.51
N THR A 380 -10.68 1.87 9.44
CA THR A 380 -10.26 0.47 9.43
C THR A 380 -10.72 -0.24 10.71
N SER A 381 -11.34 -1.40 10.54
CA SER A 381 -11.68 -2.30 11.63
C SER A 381 -11.11 -3.68 11.37
N THR A 382 -10.39 -4.22 12.34
CA THR A 382 -9.81 -5.55 12.26
C THR A 382 -10.30 -6.41 13.42
N SER A 383 -10.72 -7.62 13.10
CA SER A 383 -11.22 -8.61 14.06
C SER A 383 -10.52 -9.94 13.87
N PHE A 384 -10.30 -10.64 14.97
CA PHE A 384 -9.53 -11.88 15.00
C PHE A 384 -10.26 -12.97 15.77
N SER A 385 -10.03 -14.22 15.41
CA SER A 385 -10.47 -15.35 16.24
C SER A 385 -9.29 -16.17 16.78
N ARG A 386 -9.41 -16.53 18.05
CA ARG A 386 -8.51 -17.44 18.77
C ARG A 386 -9.30 -18.64 19.29
N THR A 387 -8.62 -19.76 19.51
CA THR A 387 -9.17 -20.82 20.34
C THR A 387 -9.19 -20.37 21.82
N PRO A 388 -10.13 -20.86 22.64
CA PRO A 388 -10.17 -20.56 24.08
C PRO A 388 -8.86 -20.90 24.82
N ILE A 389 -8.14 -21.94 24.38
CA ILE A 389 -6.85 -22.36 24.95
C ILE A 389 -5.74 -21.33 24.65
N ASN A 390 -5.75 -20.71 23.46
CA ASN A 390 -4.81 -19.64 23.11
C ASN A 390 -5.15 -18.30 23.81
N MET A 391 -6.33 -18.17 24.43
CA MET A 391 -6.70 -17.02 25.26
C MET A 391 -6.09 -17.08 26.66
N ILE A 392 -5.87 -18.28 27.20
CA ILE A 392 -5.42 -18.48 28.58
C ILE A 392 -3.87 -18.47 28.68
N THR A 393 -3.18 -18.74 27.56
CA THR A 393 -1.71 -18.76 27.49
C THR A 393 -1.12 -17.37 27.23
N PHE A 394 -1.35 -16.44 28.16
CA PHE A 394 -0.82 -15.05 28.11
C PHE A 394 0.72 -14.95 28.15
N GLY A 395 1.42 -16.04 28.48
CA GLY A 395 2.87 -16.06 28.67
C GLY A 395 3.70 -16.63 27.51
N SER A 396 3.11 -16.95 26.37
CA SER A 396 3.90 -17.36 25.19
C SER A 396 4.01 -16.21 24.21
N ASP A 397 5.23 -15.91 23.74
CA ASP A 397 5.54 -14.88 22.72
C ASP A 397 4.85 -15.12 21.35
N LYS A 398 3.91 -16.07 21.27
CA LYS A 398 3.29 -16.59 20.06
C LYS A 398 1.78 -16.49 20.16
N ILE A 399 1.25 -15.29 19.94
CA ILE A 399 -0.18 -15.11 19.68
C ILE A 399 -0.47 -15.70 18.29
N LYS A 400 -1.15 -16.86 18.25
CA LYS A 400 -1.61 -17.53 17.02
C LYS A 400 -3.11 -17.28 16.82
N PHE A 401 -3.48 -16.78 15.65
CA PHE A 401 -4.87 -16.64 15.22
C PHE A 401 -5.20 -17.66 14.15
N ASP A 402 -6.44 -18.17 14.20
CA ASP A 402 -6.94 -19.14 13.23
C ASP A 402 -7.54 -18.44 11.99
N ALA A 403 -8.12 -17.25 12.20
CA ALA A 403 -8.68 -16.41 11.16
C ALA A 403 -8.63 -14.92 11.54
N PHE A 404 -8.68 -14.06 10.53
CA PHE A 404 -8.87 -12.62 10.69
C PHE A 404 -9.84 -12.08 9.64
N LYS A 405 -10.55 -11.01 9.99
CA LYS A 405 -11.34 -10.18 9.07
C LYS A 405 -10.93 -8.73 9.25
N ASN A 406 -10.53 -8.10 8.15
CA ASN A 406 -10.26 -6.68 8.06
C ASN A 406 -11.35 -6.01 7.23
N GLN A 407 -11.76 -4.81 7.62
CA GLN A 407 -12.71 -3.98 6.92
C GLN A 407 -12.13 -2.59 6.81
N GLU A 408 -12.15 -2.02 5.62
CA GLU A 408 -11.67 -0.68 5.34
C GLU A 408 -12.74 0.09 4.59
N ILE A 409 -12.93 1.34 4.98
CA ILE A 409 -13.77 2.29 4.26
C ILE A 409 -12.92 3.50 3.95
N LYS A 410 -12.79 3.80 2.66
CA LYS A 410 -12.05 4.93 2.14
C LYS A 410 -13.04 5.87 1.46
N ILE A 411 -13.01 7.15 1.81
CA ILE A 411 -13.77 8.18 1.11
C ILE A 411 -12.81 9.28 0.71
N GLU A 412 -12.79 9.60 -0.58
CA GLU A 412 -12.00 10.68 -1.17
C GLU A 412 -12.95 11.66 -1.84
N TYR A 413 -12.78 12.94 -1.59
CA TYR A 413 -13.60 14.00 -2.22
C TYR A 413 -12.81 15.29 -2.38
N ALA A 414 -13.18 16.07 -3.40
CA ALA A 414 -12.67 17.41 -3.61
C ALA A 414 -13.50 18.44 -2.81
N THR A 415 -12.86 19.51 -2.33
CA THR A 415 -13.49 20.62 -1.61
C THR A 415 -12.78 21.93 -1.91
N ASP A 416 -13.52 23.04 -1.84
CA ASP A 416 -12.93 24.38 -1.74
C ASP A 416 -12.77 24.69 -0.24
N GLU A 417 -11.56 24.99 0.27
CA GLU A 417 -11.27 25.15 1.72
C GLU A 417 -12.21 26.14 2.44
N ASN A 418 -12.80 27.06 1.70
CA ASN A 418 -13.58 28.16 2.24
C ASN A 418 -15.04 27.80 2.60
N LYS A 419 -15.49 26.55 2.40
CA LYS A 419 -16.89 26.15 2.67
C LYS A 419 -16.96 24.97 3.64
N LYS A 420 -17.12 25.29 4.94
CA LYS A 420 -17.68 24.35 5.92
C LYS A 420 -19.17 24.68 6.15
N PRO A 421 -20.09 23.70 6.16
CA PRO A 421 -19.87 22.26 5.98
C PRO A 421 -19.52 21.88 4.54
N ILE A 422 -18.70 20.84 4.38
CA ILE A 422 -18.34 20.30 3.06
C ILE A 422 -19.52 19.46 2.57
N LEU A 423 -20.15 19.94 1.51
CA LEU A 423 -21.37 19.40 0.94
C LEU A 423 -21.12 19.03 -0.52
N ILE A 424 -21.24 17.75 -0.84
CA ILE A 424 -20.98 17.20 -2.17
C ILE A 424 -22.30 17.17 -2.96
N PRO A 425 -22.44 17.91 -4.06
CA PRO A 425 -23.58 17.76 -4.95
C PRO A 425 -23.66 16.34 -5.52
N VAL A 426 -24.87 15.79 -5.54
CA VAL A 426 -25.11 14.44 -6.08
C VAL A 426 -25.75 14.49 -7.47
N ASP A 427 -26.11 15.68 -7.95
CA ASP A 427 -26.62 15.84 -9.30
C ASP A 427 -25.50 15.65 -10.33
N GLY A 428 -25.71 14.75 -11.29
CA GLY A 428 -24.76 14.45 -12.38
C GLY A 428 -24.60 15.58 -13.40
N SER A 429 -24.82 16.84 -13.01
CA SER A 429 -24.61 18.02 -13.84
C SER A 429 -23.13 18.34 -14.05
N ASP A 430 -22.27 17.90 -13.11
CA ASP A 430 -20.82 17.94 -13.23
C ASP A 430 -20.28 16.53 -13.56
N PRO A 431 -19.63 16.33 -14.73
CA PRO A 431 -19.06 15.04 -15.11
C PRO A 431 -17.82 14.64 -14.27
N THR A 432 -17.32 15.54 -13.43
CA THR A 432 -16.14 15.27 -12.60
C THR A 432 -16.51 14.40 -11.39
N PRO A 433 -15.83 13.26 -11.15
CA PRO A 433 -16.12 12.43 -9.97
C PRO A 433 -15.71 13.18 -8.68
N GLN A 434 -16.68 13.82 -8.05
CA GLN A 434 -16.46 14.62 -6.84
C GLN A 434 -16.27 13.76 -5.57
N ILE A 435 -16.62 12.47 -5.62
CA ILE A 435 -16.44 11.53 -4.52
C ILE A 435 -16.14 10.11 -5.01
N LEU A 436 -15.13 9.48 -4.39
CA LEU A 436 -14.86 8.06 -4.49
C LEU A 436 -15.03 7.44 -3.11
N ALA A 437 -16.03 6.57 -2.96
CA ALA A 437 -16.26 5.85 -1.73
C ALA A 437 -16.01 4.35 -1.95
N ARG A 438 -15.06 3.79 -1.20
CA ARG A 438 -14.66 2.38 -1.29
C ARG A 438 -14.92 1.66 0.03
N ALA A 439 -15.51 0.48 -0.06
CA ALA A 439 -15.65 -0.46 1.04
C ALA A 439 -14.89 -1.76 0.69
N SER A 440 -13.86 -2.07 1.48
CA SER A 440 -13.01 -3.23 1.29
C SER A 440 -13.12 -4.17 2.47
N VAL A 441 -13.15 -5.47 2.21
CA VAL A 441 -13.12 -6.50 3.25
C VAL A 441 -12.15 -7.59 2.84
N ASN A 442 -11.21 -7.89 3.72
CA ASN A 442 -10.28 -9.02 3.58
C ASN A 442 -10.56 -10.03 4.69
N VAL A 443 -10.84 -11.28 4.33
CA VAL A 443 -11.00 -12.39 5.27
C VAL A 443 -9.95 -13.44 4.96
N ARG A 444 -9.18 -13.83 5.98
CA ARG A 444 -8.21 -14.92 5.87
C ARG A 444 -8.44 -15.99 6.92
N VAL A 445 -8.35 -17.24 6.50
CA VAL A 445 -8.36 -18.43 7.35
C VAL A 445 -7.02 -19.14 7.20
N LYS A 446 -6.32 -19.36 8.31
CA LYS A 446 -4.96 -19.95 8.33
C LYS A 446 -4.93 -21.41 8.75
N LYS A 447 -5.94 -21.88 9.48
CA LYS A 447 -6.01 -23.25 10.00
C LYS A 447 -7.45 -23.72 10.03
N ASP A 448 -7.64 -25.02 9.81
CA ASP A 448 -8.92 -25.66 10.12
C ASP A 448 -9.06 -25.78 11.64
N SER A 449 -10.06 -25.09 12.15
CA SER A 449 -10.45 -25.05 13.57
C SER A 449 -11.93 -24.73 13.69
N PHE A 450 -12.55 -25.06 14.82
CA PHE A 450 -13.96 -24.76 15.05
C PHE A 450 -14.30 -23.27 14.86
N THR A 451 -13.40 -22.37 15.28
CA THR A 451 -13.56 -20.91 15.13
C THR A 451 -13.34 -20.46 13.68
N SER A 452 -12.48 -21.14 12.92
CA SER A 452 -12.23 -20.84 11.50
C SER A 452 -13.43 -21.15 10.60
N LYS A 453 -14.27 -22.15 10.95
CA LYS A 453 -15.43 -22.56 10.14
C LYS A 453 -16.42 -21.42 9.90
N LYS A 454 -16.56 -20.50 10.87
CA LYS A 454 -17.38 -19.28 10.69
C LYS A 454 -16.83 -18.39 9.57
N TYR A 455 -15.52 -18.18 9.54
CA TYR A 455 -14.88 -17.36 8.52
C TYR A 455 -14.81 -18.08 7.17
N GLN A 456 -14.63 -19.39 7.15
CA GLN A 456 -14.73 -20.18 5.94
C GLN A 456 -16.13 -20.09 5.31
N ARG A 457 -17.20 -20.18 6.12
CA ARG A 457 -18.57 -19.94 5.62
C ARG A 457 -18.75 -18.53 5.08
N LEU A 458 -18.16 -17.52 5.72
CA LEU A 458 -18.19 -16.14 5.21
C LEU A 458 -17.45 -16.04 3.86
N ILE A 459 -16.30 -16.69 3.71
CA ILE A 459 -15.57 -16.75 2.43
C ILE A 459 -16.46 -17.39 1.36
N ILE A 460 -17.06 -18.55 1.64
CA ILE A 460 -17.98 -19.24 0.71
C ILE A 460 -19.17 -18.35 0.34
N GLN A 461 -19.76 -17.65 1.31
CA GLN A 461 -20.85 -16.71 1.07
C GLN A 461 -20.43 -15.55 0.15
N ILE A 462 -19.26 -14.96 0.38
CA ILE A 462 -18.70 -13.90 -0.48
C ILE A 462 -18.51 -14.44 -1.89
N LEU A 463 -17.90 -15.63 -2.03
CA LEU A 463 -17.62 -16.24 -3.34
C LEU A 463 -18.90 -16.60 -4.11
N ASN A 464 -19.93 -17.12 -3.44
CA ASN A 464 -21.23 -17.42 -4.05
C ASN A 464 -21.94 -16.18 -4.62
N ASN A 465 -21.57 -14.99 -4.18
CA ASN A 465 -22.14 -13.74 -4.65
C ASN A 465 -21.40 -13.14 -5.86
N TYR A 466 -20.26 -13.72 -6.25
CA TYR A 466 -19.66 -13.46 -7.56
C TYR A 466 -20.31 -14.37 -8.60
N GLN A 467 -20.22 -14.00 -9.88
CA GLN A 467 -20.79 -14.76 -11.00
C GLN A 467 -20.13 -16.16 -11.16
N LYS A 468 -20.23 -16.77 -12.35
CA LYS A 468 -19.86 -18.16 -12.69
C LYS A 468 -18.54 -18.67 -12.06
N GLU A 469 -17.51 -17.82 -11.95
CA GLU A 469 -16.20 -18.14 -11.36
C GLU A 469 -16.29 -18.44 -9.86
N GLY A 470 -17.12 -17.71 -9.11
CA GLY A 470 -17.31 -17.92 -7.67
C GLY A 470 -17.89 -19.30 -7.34
N LEU A 471 -18.83 -19.78 -8.16
CA LEU A 471 -19.47 -21.08 -8.00
C LEU A 471 -18.48 -22.25 -8.21
N GLU A 472 -17.57 -22.14 -9.18
CA GLU A 472 -16.53 -23.15 -9.42
C GLU A 472 -15.56 -23.22 -8.22
N ILE A 473 -15.11 -22.07 -7.70
CA ILE A 473 -14.24 -22.01 -6.52
C ILE A 473 -14.91 -22.65 -5.31
N VAL A 474 -16.19 -22.34 -5.05
CA VAL A 474 -16.94 -22.92 -3.93
C VAL A 474 -17.04 -24.44 -4.08
N SER A 475 -17.35 -24.94 -5.27
CA SER A 475 -17.36 -26.39 -5.51
C SER A 475 -15.99 -27.06 -5.27
N ASN A 476 -14.90 -26.37 -5.58
CA ASN A 476 -13.53 -26.86 -5.35
C ASN A 476 -13.13 -26.79 -3.87
N ILE A 477 -13.66 -25.84 -3.09
CA ILE A 477 -13.50 -25.82 -1.62
C ILE A 477 -14.30 -26.97 -0.99
N GLU A 478 -15.54 -27.16 -1.41
CA GLU A 478 -16.44 -28.20 -0.86
C GLU A 478 -15.96 -29.61 -1.18
N SER A 479 -15.34 -29.82 -2.34
CA SER A 479 -14.71 -31.09 -2.75
C SER A 479 -13.28 -31.28 -2.23
N GLU A 480 -12.77 -30.36 -1.39
CA GLU A 480 -11.41 -30.35 -0.85
C GLU A 480 -10.28 -30.32 -1.90
N GLN A 481 -10.58 -29.88 -3.12
CA GLN A 481 -9.55 -29.59 -4.13
C GLN A 481 -8.78 -28.32 -3.79
N LEU A 482 -9.45 -27.33 -3.19
CA LEU A 482 -8.85 -26.13 -2.62
C LEU A 482 -8.91 -26.20 -1.09
N ILE A 483 -7.74 -26.08 -0.48
CA ILE A 483 -7.53 -26.20 0.96
C ILE A 483 -6.94 -24.91 1.56
N ILE A 484 -7.08 -24.80 2.87
CA ILE A 484 -6.54 -23.71 3.69
C ILE A 484 -5.01 -23.57 3.50
N PRO A 485 -4.44 -22.36 3.53
CA PRO A 485 -5.07 -21.09 3.91
C PRO A 485 -5.98 -20.52 2.82
N PHE A 486 -7.13 -19.99 3.23
CA PHE A 486 -8.00 -19.21 2.34
C PHE A 486 -7.82 -17.73 2.62
N GLU A 487 -7.81 -16.91 1.57
CA GLU A 487 -7.87 -15.45 1.65
C GLU A 487 -8.84 -14.95 0.58
N VAL A 488 -9.82 -14.14 0.97
CA VAL A 488 -10.67 -13.42 0.02
C VAL A 488 -10.59 -11.94 0.32
N MET A 489 -10.36 -11.14 -0.71
CA MET A 489 -10.50 -9.70 -0.65
C MET A 489 -11.64 -9.32 -1.59
N PHE A 490 -12.54 -8.46 -1.13
CA PHE A 490 -13.49 -7.78 -1.99
C PHE A 490 -13.41 -6.27 -1.75
N ASN A 491 -13.58 -5.51 -2.83
CA ASN A 491 -13.55 -4.06 -2.89
C ASN A 491 -14.79 -3.62 -3.65
N ASN A 492 -15.58 -2.76 -3.03
CA ASN A 492 -16.74 -2.13 -3.65
C ASN A 492 -16.46 -0.64 -3.75
N SER A 493 -16.39 -0.11 -4.97
CA SER A 493 -16.23 1.32 -5.22
C SER A 493 -17.55 1.88 -5.72
N VAL A 494 -18.14 2.80 -4.98
CA VAL A 494 -19.41 3.46 -5.30
C VAL A 494 -19.14 4.67 -6.17
N THR A 495 -19.88 4.80 -7.26
CA THR A 495 -19.81 5.93 -8.19
C THR A 495 -20.86 6.99 -7.86
N ASN A 496 -20.79 8.17 -8.48
CA ASN A 496 -21.83 9.20 -8.35
C ASN A 496 -23.23 8.66 -8.73
N ALA A 497 -23.32 7.83 -9.78
CA ALA A 497 -24.57 7.18 -10.17
C ALA A 497 -25.12 6.28 -9.05
N GLY A 498 -24.23 5.61 -8.30
CA GLY A 498 -24.63 4.84 -7.13
C GLY A 498 -25.15 5.69 -5.97
N LEU A 499 -24.55 6.86 -5.76
CA LEU A 499 -25.04 7.81 -4.77
C LEU A 499 -26.41 8.39 -5.14
N ASP A 500 -26.63 8.74 -6.40
CA ASP A 500 -27.97 9.16 -6.86
C ASP A 500 -28.99 8.04 -6.69
N TYR A 501 -28.62 6.81 -7.05
CA TYR A 501 -29.49 5.65 -6.89
C TYR A 501 -29.88 5.42 -5.42
N ILE A 502 -28.93 5.44 -4.48
CA ILE A 502 -29.24 5.19 -3.05
C ILE A 502 -30.11 6.30 -2.45
N ILE A 503 -29.98 7.55 -2.90
CA ILE A 503 -30.83 8.67 -2.45
C ILE A 503 -32.25 8.51 -2.97
N ASN A 504 -32.39 8.13 -4.24
CA ASN A 504 -33.72 7.87 -4.81
C ASN A 504 -34.36 6.64 -4.17
N LEU A 505 -33.58 5.61 -3.88
CA LEU A 505 -34.02 4.44 -3.12
C LEU A 505 -34.44 4.83 -1.69
N ALA A 506 -33.75 5.79 -1.06
CA ALA A 506 -34.06 6.26 0.29
C ALA A 506 -35.48 6.89 0.41
N LYS A 507 -36.14 7.20 -0.72
CA LYS A 507 -37.56 7.62 -0.75
C LYS A 507 -38.53 6.44 -0.56
N SER A 508 -38.13 5.22 -0.92
CA SER A 508 -38.94 3.99 -0.81
C SER A 508 -38.07 2.73 -0.73
N TYR A 509 -37.44 2.49 0.42
CA TYR A 509 -36.41 1.46 0.61
C TYR A 509 -36.89 0.16 1.27
N SER A 510 -38.15 0.02 1.69
CA SER A 510 -38.61 -1.11 2.51
C SER A 510 -38.37 -2.47 1.84
N GLY A 511 -38.64 -2.59 0.55
CA GLY A 511 -38.39 -3.80 -0.23
C GLY A 511 -36.90 -4.14 -0.34
N ALA A 512 -36.06 -3.14 -0.65
CA ALA A 512 -34.62 -3.31 -0.74
C ALA A 512 -34.00 -3.71 0.61
N LEU A 513 -34.45 -3.09 1.71
CA LEU A 513 -34.01 -3.47 3.06
C LEU A 513 -34.48 -4.87 3.46
N ALA A 514 -35.71 -5.25 3.12
CA ALA A 514 -36.21 -6.58 3.38
C ALA A 514 -35.37 -7.63 2.64
N GLN A 515 -35.05 -7.39 1.37
CA GLN A 515 -34.17 -8.25 0.60
C GLN A 515 -32.76 -8.32 1.19
N LEU A 516 -32.14 -7.18 1.46
CA LEU A 516 -30.79 -7.05 2.00
C LEU A 516 -30.63 -7.73 3.38
N CYS A 517 -31.61 -7.52 4.25
CA CYS A 517 -31.64 -8.12 5.59
C CYS A 517 -32.31 -9.50 5.62
N ARG A 518 -32.67 -10.05 4.44
CA ARG A 518 -33.24 -11.40 4.23
C ARG A 518 -34.52 -11.67 5.02
N ILE A 519 -35.32 -10.64 5.17
CA ILE A 519 -36.57 -10.64 5.92
C ILE A 519 -37.63 -11.37 5.11
N LYS A 520 -38.13 -12.49 5.64
CA LYS A 520 -39.23 -13.24 5.02
C LYS A 520 -40.60 -12.60 5.28
N ASP A 521 -40.76 -12.05 6.48
CA ASP A 521 -41.98 -11.42 6.95
C ASP A 521 -41.62 -10.16 7.77
N ILE A 522 -42.00 -9.00 7.25
CA ILE A 522 -41.71 -7.69 7.87
C ILE A 522 -42.41 -7.55 9.22
N ASP A 523 -43.56 -8.20 9.41
CA ASP A 523 -44.31 -8.11 10.66
C ASP A 523 -43.70 -9.02 11.74
N ASN A 524 -42.96 -10.06 11.34
CA ASN A 524 -42.40 -11.08 12.22
C ASN A 524 -40.87 -11.24 12.08
N MET A 525 -40.14 -10.12 12.09
CA MET A 525 -38.67 -10.13 11.98
C MET A 525 -38.00 -10.80 13.19
N GLU A 526 -37.05 -11.69 12.89
CA GLU A 526 -36.11 -12.22 13.89
C GLU A 526 -35.23 -11.10 14.47
N PRO A 527 -34.66 -11.26 15.68
CA PRO A 527 -33.84 -10.20 16.30
C PRO A 527 -32.65 -9.73 15.44
N VAL A 528 -32.02 -10.64 14.67
CA VAL A 528 -30.90 -10.32 13.79
C VAL A 528 -31.37 -9.51 12.58
N GLU A 529 -32.47 -9.92 11.96
CA GLU A 529 -33.12 -9.23 10.84
C GLU A 529 -33.55 -7.81 11.26
N ARG A 530 -34.19 -7.69 12.42
CA ARG A 530 -34.61 -6.40 12.98
C ARG A 530 -33.43 -5.48 13.27
N SER A 531 -32.32 -6.03 13.78
CA SER A 531 -31.09 -5.26 14.01
C SER A 531 -30.49 -4.77 12.69
N CYS A 532 -30.47 -5.61 11.65
CA CYS A 532 -30.04 -5.21 10.31
C CYS A 532 -30.92 -4.10 9.75
N TYR A 533 -32.24 -4.34 9.70
CA TYR A 533 -33.22 -3.43 9.12
C TYR A 533 -33.18 -2.07 9.78
N SER A 534 -33.26 -2.02 11.12
CA SER A 534 -33.24 -0.76 11.87
C SER A 534 -31.94 0.02 11.72
N ALA A 535 -30.79 -0.66 11.68
CA ALA A 535 -29.50 0.00 11.53
C ALA A 535 -29.34 0.62 10.14
N ILE A 536 -29.66 -0.12 9.07
CA ILE A 536 -29.53 0.37 7.70
C ILE A 536 -30.60 1.44 7.42
N LYS A 537 -31.84 1.22 7.85
CA LYS A 537 -32.91 2.22 7.79
C LYS A 537 -32.49 3.54 8.40
N LYS A 538 -31.97 3.51 9.64
CA LYS A 538 -31.51 4.73 10.32
C LYS A 538 -30.43 5.44 9.51
N GLY A 539 -29.48 4.71 8.94
CA GLY A 539 -28.43 5.28 8.09
C GLY A 539 -28.97 5.93 6.82
N LEU A 540 -29.92 5.27 6.14
CA LEU A 540 -30.58 5.81 4.94
C LEU A 540 -31.44 7.04 5.26
N ASP A 541 -32.21 7.00 6.35
CA ASP A 541 -33.02 8.14 6.80
C ASP A 541 -32.13 9.35 7.09
N GLN A 542 -30.99 9.14 7.74
CA GLN A 542 -30.02 10.20 8.04
C GLN A 542 -29.33 10.74 6.78
N LEU A 543 -28.98 9.87 5.83
CA LEU A 543 -28.41 10.25 4.55
C LEU A 543 -29.39 11.10 3.73
N TYR A 544 -30.66 10.68 3.66
CA TYR A 544 -31.70 11.39 2.93
C TYR A 544 -32.07 12.71 3.58
N ALA A 545 -32.22 12.75 4.91
CA ALA A 545 -32.46 14.00 5.63
C ALA A 545 -31.33 15.00 5.39
N ASN A 546 -30.07 14.55 5.39
CA ASN A 546 -28.93 15.41 5.08
C ASN A 546 -28.98 15.92 3.63
N TYR A 547 -29.35 15.09 2.66
CA TYR A 547 -29.51 15.50 1.27
C TYR A 547 -30.60 16.57 1.10
N ASP A 548 -31.76 16.36 1.72
CA ASP A 548 -32.93 17.25 1.65
C ASP A 548 -32.65 18.60 2.35
N GLU A 549 -32.03 18.57 3.53
CA GLU A 549 -31.67 19.78 4.29
C GLU A 549 -30.58 20.63 3.61
N ASN A 550 -29.82 20.06 2.68
CA ASN A 550 -28.67 20.71 2.03
C ASN A 550 -28.88 20.88 0.51
N ASP A 551 -30.13 21.01 0.07
CA ASP A 551 -30.51 21.32 -1.31
C ASP A 551 -29.85 20.39 -2.35
N GLY A 552 -29.88 19.09 -2.08
CA GLY A 552 -29.35 18.08 -2.98
C GLY A 552 -27.86 17.77 -2.83
N LYS A 553 -27.25 18.21 -1.71
CA LYS A 553 -25.84 17.94 -1.39
C LYS A 553 -25.70 17.06 -0.16
N ILE A 554 -24.65 16.24 -0.12
CA ILE A 554 -24.42 15.28 0.97
C ILE A 554 -23.08 15.52 1.65
N SER A 555 -23.08 15.45 2.97
CA SER A 555 -21.86 15.40 3.75
C SER A 555 -21.22 13.99 3.67
N PRO A 556 -19.91 13.89 3.37
CA PRO A 556 -19.21 12.61 3.27
C PRO A 556 -19.29 11.75 4.54
N GLU A 557 -19.59 12.34 5.70
CA GLU A 557 -19.79 11.61 6.95
C GLU A 557 -21.00 10.66 6.90
N TYR A 558 -22.10 11.05 6.26
CA TYR A 558 -23.29 10.21 6.15
C TYR A 558 -23.06 9.04 5.20
N ILE A 559 -22.33 9.26 4.10
CA ILE A 559 -21.87 8.22 3.17
C ILE A 559 -20.98 7.22 3.91
N ARG A 560 -20.05 7.72 4.73
CA ARG A 560 -19.21 6.85 5.59
C ARG A 560 -20.04 6.00 6.53
N ASN A 561 -20.98 6.60 7.23
CA ASN A 561 -21.77 5.92 8.26
C ASN A 561 -22.67 4.84 7.65
N ILE A 562 -23.25 5.09 6.47
CA ILE A 562 -24.00 4.05 5.74
C ILE A 562 -23.06 2.93 5.30
N LEU A 563 -21.90 3.21 4.70
CA LEU A 563 -20.94 2.17 4.29
C LEU A 563 -20.42 1.35 5.48
N ILE A 564 -20.18 1.96 6.65
CA ILE A 564 -19.81 1.24 7.89
C ILE A 564 -20.92 0.27 8.28
N THR A 565 -22.16 0.74 8.23
CA THR A 565 -23.32 -0.07 8.56
C THR A 565 -23.49 -1.21 7.56
N LEU A 566 -23.35 -0.96 6.27
CA LEU A 566 -23.43 -1.97 5.22
C LEU A 566 -22.36 -3.04 5.39
N ASN A 567 -21.10 -2.66 5.60
CA ASN A 567 -20.02 -3.62 5.84
C ASN A 567 -20.26 -4.57 7.03
N LYS A 568 -21.14 -4.20 7.98
CA LYS A 568 -21.51 -5.07 9.10
C LYS A 568 -22.52 -6.16 8.70
N TYR A 569 -23.42 -5.87 7.77
CA TYR A 569 -24.58 -6.72 7.45
C TYR A 569 -24.51 -7.35 6.05
N VAL A 570 -23.87 -6.69 5.09
CA VAL A 570 -23.69 -7.14 3.72
C VAL A 570 -22.73 -8.34 3.66
N GLN A 571 -23.11 -9.33 2.85
CA GLN A 571 -22.40 -10.61 2.69
C GLN A 571 -21.71 -10.77 1.33
N GLY A 572 -21.89 -9.84 0.39
CA GLY A 572 -21.15 -9.83 -0.88
C GLY A 572 -21.51 -8.70 -1.83
N PRO A 573 -21.00 -8.75 -3.07
CA PRO A 573 -21.20 -7.70 -4.09
C PRO A 573 -22.68 -7.41 -4.41
N SER A 574 -23.49 -8.45 -4.56
CA SER A 574 -24.92 -8.36 -4.91
C SER A 574 -25.73 -7.50 -3.93
N ASP A 575 -25.41 -7.59 -2.64
CA ASP A 575 -26.07 -6.83 -1.58
C ASP A 575 -25.79 -5.32 -1.71
N TYR A 576 -24.60 -4.96 -2.19
CA TYR A 576 -24.31 -3.57 -2.51
C TYR A 576 -25.05 -3.09 -3.77
N LYS A 577 -25.16 -3.94 -4.80
CA LYS A 577 -25.95 -3.64 -6.02
C LYS A 577 -27.43 -3.35 -5.72
N ILE A 578 -28.01 -4.01 -4.71
CA ILE A 578 -29.39 -3.69 -4.24
C ILE A 578 -29.52 -2.21 -3.83
N LEU A 579 -28.49 -1.64 -3.20
CA LEU A 579 -28.54 -0.28 -2.63
C LEU A 579 -27.97 0.80 -3.52
N PHE A 580 -27.01 0.47 -4.38
CA PHE A 580 -26.32 1.43 -5.24
C PHE A 580 -26.67 1.23 -6.74
N GLY A 581 -27.43 0.19 -7.09
CA GLY A 581 -27.75 -0.14 -8.48
C GLY A 581 -26.57 -0.81 -9.20
N ASP A 582 -26.87 -1.51 -10.30
CA ASP A 582 -25.88 -2.29 -11.04
C ASP A 582 -24.78 -1.41 -11.68
N ASN A 583 -25.15 -0.23 -12.16
CA ASN A 583 -24.22 0.73 -12.77
C ASN A 583 -23.58 1.69 -11.75
N GLY A 584 -24.04 1.65 -10.50
CA GLY A 584 -23.61 2.57 -9.45
C GLY A 584 -22.45 2.04 -8.60
N ILE A 585 -22.02 0.81 -8.87
CA ILE A 585 -20.98 0.16 -8.11
C ILE A 585 -20.06 -0.69 -8.97
N PHE A 586 -18.77 -0.56 -8.69
CA PHE A 586 -17.74 -1.43 -9.23
C PHE A 586 -17.25 -2.38 -8.13
N THR A 587 -17.30 -3.68 -8.41
CA THR A 587 -16.81 -4.69 -7.47
C THR A 587 -15.63 -5.45 -8.06
N SER A 588 -14.55 -5.53 -7.29
CA SER A 588 -13.39 -6.35 -7.59
C SER A 588 -12.86 -7.06 -6.36
N GLY A 589 -12.05 -8.08 -6.58
CA GLY A 589 -11.49 -8.84 -5.48
C GLY A 589 -10.46 -9.86 -5.95
N PHE A 590 -10.03 -10.69 -5.01
CA PHE A 590 -9.29 -11.89 -5.32
C PHE A 590 -9.64 -12.98 -4.32
N PHE A 591 -9.36 -14.21 -4.71
CA PHE A 591 -9.33 -15.36 -3.84
C PHE A 591 -7.97 -16.06 -3.95
N LYS A 592 -7.33 -16.33 -2.80
CA LYS A 592 -6.09 -17.10 -2.69
C LYS A 592 -6.35 -18.36 -1.86
N SER A 593 -5.82 -19.48 -2.32
CA SER A 593 -5.79 -20.73 -1.57
C SER A 593 -4.58 -21.60 -1.87
N LYS A 594 -4.56 -22.81 -1.31
CA LYS A 594 -3.70 -23.89 -1.79
C LYS A 594 -4.55 -24.95 -2.46
N THR A 595 -3.98 -25.64 -3.43
CA THR A 595 -4.57 -26.86 -3.98
C THR A 595 -4.21 -28.04 -3.09
N LYS A 596 -5.00 -29.11 -3.14
CA LYS A 596 -4.73 -30.36 -2.40
C LYS A 596 -3.38 -30.97 -2.75
N GLU A 597 -2.92 -30.77 -3.99
CA GLU A 597 -1.65 -31.27 -4.50
C GLU A 597 -0.46 -30.43 -4.03
N GLY A 598 -0.70 -29.28 -3.39
CA GLY A 598 0.33 -28.39 -2.85
C GLY A 598 0.47 -27.01 -3.54
N PRO A 599 0.32 -26.88 -4.88
CA PRO A 599 0.44 -25.61 -5.58
C PRO A 599 -0.45 -24.48 -5.02
N PRO A 600 0.01 -23.22 -5.04
CA PRO A 600 -0.84 -22.08 -4.74
C PRO A 600 -1.93 -21.91 -5.81
N PHE A 601 -3.05 -21.34 -5.39
CA PHE A 601 -4.16 -20.96 -6.26
C PHE A 601 -4.48 -19.48 -6.03
N LEU A 602 -4.57 -18.71 -7.11
CA LEU A 602 -4.97 -17.31 -7.10
C LEU A 602 -5.90 -17.04 -8.28
N ILE A 603 -7.03 -16.42 -8.01
CA ILE A 603 -7.95 -15.91 -9.03
C ILE A 603 -8.43 -14.52 -8.63
N TYR A 604 -8.56 -13.63 -9.61
CA TYR A 604 -9.13 -12.31 -9.42
C TYR A 604 -10.62 -12.38 -9.73
N LEU A 605 -11.40 -11.69 -8.92
CA LEU A 605 -12.86 -11.69 -9.00
C LEU A 605 -13.29 -10.32 -9.52
N ASN A 606 -14.11 -10.28 -10.56
CA ASN A 606 -14.78 -9.07 -11.01
C ASN A 606 -16.23 -9.40 -11.37
N ASP A 607 -17.09 -8.39 -11.36
CA ASP A 607 -18.51 -8.63 -11.59
C ASP A 607 -18.90 -8.60 -13.07
N ASP A 608 -18.20 -7.85 -13.95
CA ASP A 608 -18.71 -7.60 -15.32
C ASP A 608 -17.68 -7.41 -16.45
N GLY A 609 -16.39 -7.76 -16.28
CA GLY A 609 -15.43 -7.71 -17.41
C GLY A 609 -15.32 -6.36 -18.14
N ILE A 610 -15.76 -5.26 -17.53
CA ILE A 610 -15.76 -3.91 -18.10
C ILE A 610 -14.99 -2.97 -17.16
N GLU A 611 -13.97 -2.39 -17.78
CA GLU A 611 -13.03 -1.35 -17.34
C GLU A 611 -12.11 -1.61 -16.15
N PRO A 612 -10.85 -1.14 -16.25
CA PRO A 612 -9.85 -1.38 -15.25
C PRO A 612 -10.07 -0.47 -14.07
N VAL A 613 -10.19 -1.09 -12.90
CA VAL A 613 -9.38 -0.58 -11.79
C VAL A 613 -7.94 -0.83 -12.20
N SER A 614 -7.38 0.13 -12.95
CA SER A 614 -5.96 0.40 -12.87
C SER A 614 -5.67 0.41 -11.38
N LEU A 615 -4.75 -0.46 -10.95
CA LEU A 615 -4.07 -0.37 -9.67
C LEU A 615 -4.05 1.10 -9.26
N ILE A 616 -4.80 1.38 -8.21
CA ILE A 616 -5.38 2.69 -7.89
C ILE A 616 -4.27 3.74 -7.83
N GLU A 617 -3.96 4.35 -8.97
CA GLU A 617 -3.57 5.74 -9.02
C GLU A 617 -4.71 6.51 -8.37
N PRO A 618 -4.43 7.43 -7.45
CA PRO A 618 -5.49 8.23 -6.89
C PRO A 618 -5.98 9.12 -8.04
N TYR A 619 -7.14 8.74 -8.59
CA TYR A 619 -7.78 9.33 -9.77
C TYR A 619 -7.95 10.86 -9.71
N LEU A 620 -7.71 11.46 -8.54
CA LEU A 620 -7.82 12.88 -8.28
C LEU A 620 -6.55 13.67 -8.71
N TYR A 621 -5.41 13.02 -8.96
CA TYR A 621 -4.18 13.71 -9.43
C TYR A 621 -4.17 14.07 -10.93
N LYS A 622 -5.24 13.76 -11.68
CA LYS A 622 -5.37 14.15 -13.09
C LYS A 622 -5.93 15.58 -13.29
N TYR A 623 -6.08 16.38 -12.23
CA TYR A 623 -6.84 17.65 -12.24
C TYR A 623 -6.21 18.82 -11.52
#